data_AF-A0A0U3MEZ1-F1
#
_entry.id   AF-A0A0U3MEZ1-F1
#
_cell.length_a   1.000
_cell.length_b   1.000
_cell.length_c   1.000
_cell.angle_alpha   90.00
_cell.angle_beta   90.00
_cell.angle_gamma   90.00
#
_symmetry.space_group_name_H-M   'P 1'
#
loop_
_entity.id
_entity.type
_entity.pdbx_description
1 polymer ?
#
loop_
_entity_poly.entity_id
_entity_poly.type
_entity_poly.pdbx_seq_one_letter_code
_entity_poly.pdbx_strand_id
1 'polypeptide(L)'
;MATLTLTAYKPNLKDPRVQKRVASVLAWVDLHLSPTSPQPVHHDKLRSVFGTPTNPLSAYLRANLLCQVGTYIPGQQSLSYTLNKAKRDKLEQQLHQLMVTTSGPSNADMYPELATLEFTYSLKSDRYWHPLQNIKREKKADLWRNHLPYSYDTEACAPTILFQCASAHGLSDVLLEPLRAYLDDRTKFRSHVATLTGLSLTDSKKLINSLFNGARLAANSYCSAFRLMGYDEAAMARLKADPQVKALLRNIKAVWSRLELVETHKQTPTLSEVLAGTAKPVEKKLKTSAQKWSYYFARERRILDSITDELRQAGIKHFTEHDGFRTDREIDVAAIQFAVKTKTGFDIKLKAE
;
A
#
# COMPACT_ATOMS: atom_id res chain seq x y z
N MET A 1 -15.38 11.32 -21.45
CA MET A 1 -15.07 9.88 -21.30
C MET A 1 -15.03 9.27 -22.69
N ALA A 2 -13.96 8.57 -23.03
CA ALA A 2 -13.90 7.86 -24.31
C ALA A 2 -14.49 6.46 -24.11
N THR A 3 -15.64 6.20 -24.71
CA THR A 3 -16.17 4.83 -24.80
C THR A 3 -15.31 4.09 -25.82
N LEU A 4 -14.69 2.99 -25.43
CA LEU A 4 -13.96 2.12 -26.35
C LEU A 4 -14.90 1.73 -27.51
N THR A 5 -14.38 1.76 -28.74
CA THR A 5 -15.16 1.55 -29.96
C THR A 5 -15.92 0.22 -29.89
N LEU A 6 -17.23 0.28 -30.10
CA LEU A 6 -18.10 -0.89 -30.08
C LEU A 6 -17.70 -1.84 -31.22
N THR A 7 -17.37 -3.08 -30.87
CA THR A 7 -17.12 -4.15 -31.84
C THR A 7 -18.45 -4.72 -32.33
N ALA A 8 -18.59 -4.99 -33.63
CA ALA A 8 -19.74 -5.69 -34.20
C ALA A 8 -19.85 -7.17 -33.75
N TYR A 9 -18.84 -7.69 -33.06
CA TYR A 9 -18.80 -9.05 -32.55
C TYR A 9 -19.87 -9.31 -31.48
N LYS A 10 -20.57 -10.45 -31.60
CA LYS A 10 -21.52 -10.96 -30.60
C LYS A 10 -20.99 -12.30 -30.05
N PRO A 11 -20.68 -12.40 -28.75
CA PRO A 11 -20.13 -13.63 -28.18
C PRO A 11 -21.17 -14.77 -28.21
N ASN A 12 -20.72 -15.98 -28.53
CA ASN A 12 -21.54 -17.18 -28.36
C ASN A 12 -21.58 -17.59 -26.89
N LEU A 13 -22.50 -17.01 -26.11
CA LEU A 13 -22.65 -17.31 -24.70
C LEU A 13 -23.18 -18.73 -24.41
N LYS A 14 -23.51 -19.53 -25.43
CA LYS A 14 -23.82 -20.96 -25.25
C LYS A 14 -22.58 -21.84 -25.18
N ASP A 15 -21.42 -21.33 -25.61
CA ASP A 15 -20.14 -22.06 -25.54
C ASP A 15 -19.63 -22.02 -24.08
N PRO A 16 -19.45 -23.18 -23.41
CA PRO A 16 -18.95 -23.24 -22.04
C PRO A 16 -17.59 -22.56 -21.84
N ARG A 17 -16.73 -22.54 -22.86
CA ARG A 17 -15.42 -21.86 -22.81
C ARG A 17 -15.59 -20.35 -22.76
N VAL A 18 -16.52 -19.82 -23.56
CA VAL A 18 -16.87 -18.39 -23.56
C VAL A 18 -17.51 -18.02 -22.23
N GLN A 19 -18.45 -18.83 -21.72
CA GLN A 19 -19.08 -18.62 -20.42
C GLN A 19 -18.04 -18.53 -19.29
N LYS A 20 -17.15 -19.53 -19.18
CA LYS A 20 -16.07 -19.54 -18.17
C LYS A 20 -15.20 -18.29 -18.26
N ARG A 21 -14.85 -17.86 -19.49
CA ARG A 21 -14.06 -16.65 -19.70
C ARG A 21 -14.80 -15.39 -19.28
N VAL A 22 -16.05 -15.22 -19.70
CA VAL A 22 -16.90 -14.07 -19.33
C VAL A 22 -17.03 -13.99 -17.81
N ALA A 23 -17.34 -15.12 -17.17
CA ALA A 23 -17.56 -15.18 -15.73
C ALA A 23 -16.28 -14.85 -14.93
N SER A 24 -15.12 -15.34 -15.38
CA SER A 24 -13.82 -15.00 -14.78
C SER A 24 -13.51 -13.51 -14.90
N VAL A 25 -13.81 -12.89 -16.05
CA VAL A 25 -13.62 -11.45 -16.25
C VAL A 25 -14.60 -10.64 -15.40
N LEU A 26 -15.87 -11.06 -15.30
CA LEU A 26 -16.88 -10.44 -14.44
C LEU A 26 -16.42 -10.43 -12.98
N ALA A 27 -16.01 -11.58 -12.45
CA ALA A 27 -15.48 -11.69 -11.10
C ALA A 27 -14.29 -10.75 -10.87
N TRP A 28 -13.36 -10.67 -11.84
CA TRP A 28 -12.21 -9.77 -11.72
C TRP A 28 -12.61 -8.29 -11.71
N VAL A 29 -13.49 -7.85 -12.63
CA VAL A 29 -13.91 -6.44 -12.69
C VAL A 29 -14.71 -6.04 -11.47
N ASP A 30 -15.50 -6.97 -10.93
CA ASP A 30 -16.20 -6.72 -9.68
C ASP A 30 -15.16 -6.49 -8.58
N LEU A 31 -14.19 -7.39 -8.44
CA LEU A 31 -13.23 -7.28 -7.34
C LEU A 31 -12.34 -6.01 -7.41
N HIS A 32 -12.00 -5.54 -8.62
CA HIS A 32 -10.98 -4.50 -8.80
C HIS A 32 -11.50 -3.13 -9.25
N LEU A 33 -12.67 -3.03 -9.89
CA LEU A 33 -13.16 -1.77 -10.46
C LEU A 33 -14.34 -1.20 -9.67
N SER A 34 -14.55 0.12 -9.75
CA SER A 34 -15.76 0.79 -9.25
C SER A 34 -16.47 1.50 -10.40
N PRO A 35 -17.82 1.60 -10.36
CA PRO A 35 -18.58 2.42 -11.28
C PRO A 35 -18.24 3.92 -11.19
N THR A 36 -17.88 4.41 -10.00
CA THR A 36 -17.73 5.85 -9.71
C THR A 36 -16.29 6.29 -9.49
N SER A 37 -15.41 5.37 -9.07
CA SER A 37 -14.03 5.69 -8.72
C SER A 37 -13.06 5.04 -9.73
N PRO A 38 -12.44 5.83 -10.63
CA PRO A 38 -11.48 5.33 -11.60
C PRO A 38 -10.31 4.63 -10.92
N GLN A 39 -9.83 3.53 -11.50
CA GLN A 39 -8.67 2.79 -11.02
C GLN A 39 -7.60 2.71 -12.10
N PRO A 40 -6.33 3.04 -11.80
CA PRO A 40 -5.25 2.83 -12.75
C PRO A 40 -5.04 1.32 -12.94
N VAL A 41 -5.06 0.85 -14.19
CA VAL A 41 -4.82 -0.56 -14.50
C VAL A 41 -3.74 -0.67 -15.57
N HIS A 42 -2.66 -1.37 -15.24
CA HIS A 42 -1.58 -1.60 -16.19
C HIS A 42 -2.05 -2.47 -17.37
N HIS A 43 -1.55 -2.18 -18.58
CA HIS A 43 -1.98 -2.86 -19.80
C HIS A 43 -1.72 -4.37 -19.76
N ASP A 44 -0.63 -4.82 -19.13
CA ASP A 44 -0.35 -6.25 -18.92
C ASP A 44 -1.40 -6.93 -18.05
N LYS A 45 -1.89 -6.24 -17.01
CA LYS A 45 -2.95 -6.79 -16.17
C LYS A 45 -4.24 -6.93 -16.97
N LEU A 46 -4.60 -5.92 -17.77
CA LEU A 46 -5.72 -6.04 -18.70
C LEU A 46 -5.53 -7.17 -19.70
N ARG A 47 -4.31 -7.36 -20.24
CA ARG A 47 -4.00 -8.46 -21.16
C ARG A 47 -4.16 -9.83 -20.49
N SER A 48 -3.69 -9.99 -19.25
CA SER A 48 -3.83 -11.24 -18.49
C SER A 48 -5.29 -11.59 -18.20
N VAL A 49 -6.11 -10.59 -17.82
CA VAL A 49 -7.50 -10.80 -17.41
C VAL A 49 -8.43 -10.88 -18.62
N PHE A 50 -8.36 -9.92 -19.54
CA PHE A 50 -9.29 -9.84 -20.68
C PHE A 50 -8.79 -10.62 -21.88
N GLY A 51 -7.47 -10.73 -22.07
CA GLY A 51 -6.85 -11.28 -23.28
C GLY A 51 -6.30 -10.16 -24.17
N THR A 52 -5.79 -10.53 -25.34
CA THR A 52 -5.28 -9.57 -26.32
C THR A 52 -6.44 -8.78 -26.96
N PRO A 53 -6.29 -7.46 -27.19
CA PRO A 53 -7.37 -6.66 -27.80
C PRO A 53 -7.69 -7.05 -29.24
N THR A 54 -6.81 -7.81 -29.91
CA THR A 54 -7.06 -8.37 -31.25
C THR A 54 -8.03 -9.55 -31.23
N ASN A 55 -8.23 -10.20 -30.09
CA ASN A 55 -9.21 -11.27 -29.95
C ASN A 55 -10.64 -10.68 -29.83
N PRO A 56 -11.61 -11.10 -30.67
CA PRO A 56 -12.94 -10.48 -30.70
C PRO A 56 -13.69 -10.51 -29.37
N LEU A 57 -13.63 -11.62 -28.63
CA LEU A 57 -14.25 -11.74 -27.30
C LEU A 57 -13.58 -10.78 -26.30
N SER A 58 -12.25 -10.71 -26.33
CA SER A 58 -11.48 -9.83 -25.44
C SER A 58 -11.80 -8.35 -25.71
N ALA A 59 -11.89 -7.96 -26.99
CA ALA A 59 -12.26 -6.61 -27.41
C ALA A 59 -13.70 -6.27 -26.97
N TYR A 60 -14.64 -7.19 -27.19
CA TYR A 60 -16.03 -7.06 -26.75
C TYR A 60 -16.12 -6.86 -25.24
N LEU A 61 -15.43 -7.68 -24.45
CA LEU A 61 -15.43 -7.58 -22.98
C LEU A 61 -14.86 -6.24 -22.51
N ARG A 62 -13.76 -5.76 -23.10
CA ARG A 62 -13.20 -4.44 -22.77
C ARG A 62 -14.19 -3.31 -23.07
N ALA A 63 -14.82 -3.32 -24.25
CA ALA A 63 -15.76 -2.29 -24.66
C ALA A 63 -17.09 -2.29 -23.87
N ASN A 64 -17.45 -3.45 -23.31
CA ASN A 64 -18.64 -3.58 -22.49
C ASN A 64 -18.39 -3.32 -21.01
N LEU A 65 -17.23 -3.66 -20.47
CA LEU A 65 -16.99 -3.61 -19.02
C LEU A 65 -16.15 -2.40 -18.58
N LEU A 66 -15.32 -1.83 -19.46
CA LEU A 66 -14.39 -0.76 -19.10
C LEU A 66 -14.84 0.60 -19.66
N CYS A 67 -14.87 1.61 -18.81
CA CYS A 67 -14.98 3.02 -19.18
C CYS A 67 -13.63 3.70 -18.94
N GLN A 68 -12.94 4.11 -20.00
CA GLN A 68 -11.63 4.75 -19.86
C GLN A 68 -11.77 6.19 -19.35
N VAL A 69 -10.98 6.53 -18.34
CA VAL A 69 -10.92 7.85 -17.69
C VAL A 69 -9.47 8.33 -17.64
N GLY A 70 -9.27 9.61 -17.94
CA GLY A 70 -7.95 10.26 -17.93
C GLY A 70 -7.12 10.03 -19.20
N THR A 71 -5.90 10.56 -19.18
CA THR A 71 -4.92 10.45 -20.26
C THR A 71 -3.77 9.52 -19.83
N TYR A 72 -3.14 8.90 -20.82
CA TYR A 72 -1.90 8.16 -20.62
C TYR A 72 -0.73 9.13 -20.71
N ILE A 73 0.17 9.09 -19.73
CA ILE A 73 1.43 9.83 -19.75
C ILE A 73 2.56 8.80 -19.56
N PRO A 74 3.38 8.52 -20.59
CA PRO A 74 4.47 7.55 -20.49
C PRO A 74 5.35 7.79 -19.27
N GLY A 75 5.59 6.74 -18.48
CA GLY A 75 6.44 6.79 -17.28
C GLY A 75 5.84 7.51 -16.06
N GLN A 76 4.68 8.16 -16.21
CA GLN A 76 4.08 8.97 -15.14
C GLN A 76 2.68 8.50 -14.74
N GLN A 77 1.82 8.20 -15.71
CA GLN A 77 0.41 7.92 -15.46
C GLN A 77 -0.12 6.83 -16.39
N SER A 78 -0.57 5.72 -15.81
CA SER A 78 -1.32 4.67 -16.53
C SER A 78 -2.76 5.11 -16.80
N LEU A 79 -3.37 4.52 -17.83
CA LEU A 79 -4.81 4.69 -18.07
C LEU A 79 -5.61 4.21 -16.85
N SER A 80 -6.66 4.95 -16.54
CA SER A 80 -7.61 4.60 -15.47
C SER A 80 -8.94 4.15 -16.05
N TYR A 81 -9.62 3.26 -15.34
CA TYR A 81 -10.88 2.68 -15.79
C TYR A 81 -11.92 2.69 -14.67
N THR A 82 -13.16 3.01 -15.01
CA THR A 82 -14.34 2.69 -14.20
C THR A 82 -15.08 1.49 -14.78
N LEU A 83 -15.90 0.85 -13.95
CA LEU A 83 -16.77 -0.25 -14.36
C LEU A 83 -18.01 0.31 -15.06
N ASN A 84 -18.31 -0.17 -16.28
CA ASN A 84 -19.59 0.09 -16.91
C ASN A 84 -20.68 -0.80 -16.29
N LYS A 85 -21.25 -0.34 -15.16
CA LYS A 85 -22.20 -1.12 -14.36
C LYS A 85 -23.40 -1.62 -15.19
N ALA A 86 -24.02 -0.75 -15.99
CA ALA A 86 -25.20 -1.12 -16.77
C ALA A 86 -24.92 -2.26 -17.77
N LYS A 87 -23.79 -2.21 -18.47
CA LYS A 87 -23.40 -3.27 -19.42
C LYS A 87 -22.91 -4.53 -18.72
N ARG A 88 -22.24 -4.39 -17.56
CA ARG A 88 -21.85 -5.51 -16.70
C ARG A 88 -23.08 -6.29 -16.22
N ASP A 89 -24.07 -5.60 -15.67
CA ASP A 89 -25.31 -6.21 -15.15
C ASP A 89 -26.09 -6.89 -16.28
N LYS A 90 -26.15 -6.27 -17.46
CA LYS A 90 -26.74 -6.89 -18.66
C LYS A 90 -26.03 -8.18 -19.06
N LEU A 91 -24.69 -8.19 -19.05
CA LEU A 91 -23.91 -9.36 -19.44
C LEU A 91 -24.04 -10.50 -18.41
N GLU A 92 -24.09 -10.16 -17.12
CA GLU A 92 -24.34 -11.13 -16.04
C GLU A 92 -25.75 -11.73 -16.17
N GLN A 93 -26.78 -10.91 -16.41
CA GLN A 93 -28.14 -11.40 -16.61
C GLN A 93 -28.23 -12.37 -17.80
N GLN A 94 -27.58 -12.03 -18.93
CA GLN A 94 -27.51 -12.91 -20.11
C GLN A 94 -26.81 -14.23 -19.80
N LEU A 95 -25.76 -14.21 -18.99
CA LEU A 95 -25.04 -15.41 -18.58
C LEU A 95 -25.92 -16.27 -17.65
N HIS A 96 -26.59 -15.65 -16.68
CA HIS A 96 -27.46 -16.33 -15.72
C HIS A 96 -28.66 -17.00 -16.40
N GLN A 97 -29.27 -16.37 -17.40
CA GLN A 97 -30.35 -16.97 -18.19
C GLN A 97 -29.93 -18.24 -18.96
N LEU A 98 -28.64 -18.40 -19.24
CA LEU A 98 -28.09 -19.53 -19.98
C LEU A 98 -27.51 -20.62 -19.06
N MET A 99 -27.27 -20.30 -17.79
CA MET A 99 -26.70 -21.23 -16.81
C MET A 99 -27.81 -21.72 -15.87
N VAL A 100 -28.28 -22.95 -16.08
CA VAL A 100 -29.35 -23.55 -15.26
C VAL A 100 -28.88 -23.95 -13.86
N THR A 101 -27.59 -24.16 -13.58
CA THR A 101 -27.16 -24.59 -12.22
C THR A 101 -25.66 -24.48 -11.92
N THR A 102 -24.84 -23.93 -12.81
CA THR A 102 -23.41 -23.80 -12.55
C THR A 102 -23.12 -22.49 -11.85
N SER A 103 -22.87 -22.55 -10.55
CA SER A 103 -22.24 -21.48 -9.77
C SER A 103 -21.07 -20.90 -10.56
N GLY A 104 -21.07 -19.59 -10.78
CA GLY A 104 -19.99 -18.89 -11.47
C GLY A 104 -18.64 -19.13 -10.80
N PRO A 105 -17.52 -18.79 -11.47
CA PRO A 105 -16.20 -18.96 -10.90
C PRO A 105 -16.13 -18.18 -9.59
N SER A 106 -15.92 -18.95 -8.52
CA SER A 106 -15.76 -18.46 -7.16
C SER A 106 -14.47 -17.64 -7.07
N ASN A 107 -14.32 -16.85 -5.99
CA ASN A 107 -13.03 -16.20 -5.71
C ASN A 107 -11.87 -17.21 -5.65
N ALA A 108 -12.14 -18.46 -5.23
CA ALA A 108 -11.17 -19.54 -5.21
C ALA A 108 -10.70 -19.95 -6.63
N ASP A 109 -11.53 -19.80 -7.65
CA ASP A 109 -11.12 -20.03 -9.05
C ASP A 109 -10.17 -18.94 -9.56
N MET A 110 -10.28 -17.72 -9.04
CA MET A 110 -9.40 -16.61 -9.40
C MET A 110 -8.10 -16.60 -8.59
N TYR A 111 -8.17 -17.04 -7.34
CA TYR A 111 -7.06 -17.13 -6.40
C TYR A 111 -7.08 -18.52 -5.74
N PRO A 112 -6.44 -19.53 -6.37
CA PRO A 112 -6.40 -20.89 -5.82
C PRO A 112 -5.81 -20.96 -4.40
N GLU A 113 -4.93 -20.02 -4.07
CA GLU A 113 -4.32 -19.85 -2.75
C GLU A 113 -5.35 -19.60 -1.63
N LEU A 114 -6.57 -19.15 -1.94
CA LEU A 114 -7.65 -19.02 -0.94
C LEU A 114 -8.18 -20.36 -0.44
N ALA A 115 -7.98 -21.45 -1.19
CA ALA A 115 -8.39 -22.79 -0.77
C ALA A 115 -7.40 -23.39 0.26
N THR A 116 -6.11 -23.08 0.12
CA THR A 116 -5.04 -23.60 1.00
C THR A 116 -4.65 -22.62 2.11
N LEU A 117 -4.96 -21.33 1.91
CA LEU A 117 -4.47 -20.20 2.72
C LEU A 117 -2.94 -20.13 2.77
N GLU A 118 -2.28 -20.63 1.73
CA GLU A 118 -0.84 -20.54 1.51
C GLU A 118 -0.59 -19.53 0.40
N PHE A 119 0.04 -18.40 0.75
CA PHE A 119 0.20 -17.27 -0.16
C PHE A 119 1.66 -17.07 -0.54
N THR A 120 1.91 -16.87 -1.83
CA THR A 120 3.24 -16.58 -2.36
C THR A 120 3.41 -15.09 -2.62
N TYR A 121 4.30 -14.44 -1.89
CA TYR A 121 4.56 -13.01 -2.02
C TYR A 121 5.73 -12.75 -2.97
N SER A 122 5.62 -11.65 -3.72
CA SER A 122 6.77 -11.07 -4.42
C SER A 122 7.31 -9.87 -3.63
N LEU A 123 8.63 -9.64 -3.65
CA LEU A 123 9.21 -8.46 -3.02
C LEU A 123 9.25 -7.29 -3.99
N LYS A 124 8.71 -6.14 -3.57
CA LYS A 124 8.78 -4.88 -4.32
C LYS A 124 9.09 -3.73 -3.36
N SER A 125 10.19 -3.02 -3.60
CA SER A 125 10.64 -1.90 -2.75
C SER A 125 10.67 -2.26 -1.26
N ASP A 126 11.31 -3.40 -0.96
CA ASP A 126 11.42 -3.98 0.37
C ASP A 126 10.12 -4.44 1.05
N ARG A 127 8.98 -4.42 0.36
CA ARG A 127 7.68 -4.87 0.89
C ARG A 127 7.19 -6.17 0.25
N TYR A 128 6.47 -6.96 1.02
CA TYR A 128 5.67 -8.06 0.48
C TYR A 128 4.52 -7.53 -0.36
N TRP A 129 4.44 -8.03 -1.58
CA TRP A 129 3.41 -7.68 -2.54
C TRP A 129 2.63 -8.92 -2.94
N HIS A 130 1.31 -8.84 -2.79
CA HIS A 130 0.35 -9.83 -3.27
C HIS A 130 -0.86 -9.14 -3.92
N PRO A 131 -1.42 -9.68 -5.02
CA PRO A 131 -2.59 -9.07 -5.67
C PRO A 131 -3.78 -8.83 -4.74
N LEU A 132 -4.05 -9.75 -3.80
CA LEU A 132 -5.16 -9.62 -2.84
C LEU A 132 -5.03 -8.42 -1.89
N GLN A 133 -3.82 -7.85 -1.73
CA GLN A 133 -3.63 -6.62 -0.93
C GLN A 133 -4.32 -5.41 -1.57
N ASN A 134 -4.52 -5.41 -2.89
CA ASN A 134 -5.07 -4.29 -3.67
C ASN A 134 -6.58 -4.38 -3.89
N ILE A 135 -7.26 -5.29 -3.19
CA ILE A 135 -8.72 -5.40 -3.23
C ILE A 135 -9.32 -4.21 -2.49
N LYS A 136 -10.40 -3.65 -3.06
CA LYS A 136 -11.10 -2.51 -2.45
C LYS A 136 -11.65 -2.86 -1.07
N ARG A 137 -11.58 -1.91 -0.15
CA ARG A 137 -11.93 -2.10 1.27
C ARG A 137 -13.32 -2.73 1.44
N GLU A 138 -14.31 -2.30 0.66
CA GLU A 138 -15.68 -2.81 0.78
C GLU A 138 -15.76 -4.30 0.43
N LYS A 139 -15.04 -4.74 -0.60
CA LYS A 139 -15.01 -6.14 -1.06
C LYS A 139 -14.05 -7.01 -0.26
N LYS A 140 -13.03 -6.39 0.32
CA LYS A 140 -12.02 -7.02 1.15
C LYS A 140 -12.66 -7.63 2.40
N ALA A 141 -13.59 -6.93 3.03
CA ALA A 141 -14.30 -7.43 4.22
C ALA A 141 -15.07 -8.74 3.93
N ASP A 142 -15.84 -8.78 2.85
CA ASP A 142 -16.61 -9.98 2.49
C ASP A 142 -15.71 -11.14 2.07
N LEU A 143 -14.62 -10.85 1.34
CA LEU A 143 -13.64 -11.88 0.98
C LEU A 143 -13.05 -12.53 2.24
N TRP A 144 -12.52 -11.73 3.17
CA TRP A 144 -11.77 -12.28 4.29
C TRP A 144 -12.64 -12.90 5.38
N ARG A 145 -13.92 -12.50 5.50
CA ARG A 145 -14.85 -13.07 6.49
C ARG A 145 -14.91 -14.60 6.43
N ASN A 146 -14.77 -15.19 5.25
CA ASN A 146 -14.87 -16.63 5.04
C ASN A 146 -13.52 -17.35 4.97
N HIS A 147 -12.40 -16.64 5.13
CA HIS A 147 -11.05 -17.20 4.93
C HIS A 147 -10.10 -16.87 6.08
N LEU A 148 -9.91 -15.58 6.39
CA LEU A 148 -9.01 -15.09 7.44
C LEU A 148 -9.72 -13.93 8.16
N PRO A 149 -10.69 -14.22 9.03
CA PRO A 149 -11.63 -13.22 9.54
C PRO A 149 -10.98 -12.25 10.54
N TYR A 150 -9.90 -12.65 11.21
CA TYR A 150 -9.23 -11.84 12.23
C TYR A 150 -8.21 -10.93 11.56
N SER A 151 -8.31 -9.63 11.80
CA SER A 151 -7.48 -8.59 11.19
C SER A 151 -6.72 -7.83 12.25
N TYR A 152 -5.41 -7.65 12.05
CA TYR A 152 -4.52 -6.98 12.98
C TYR A 152 -3.72 -5.90 12.25
N ASP A 153 -3.82 -4.66 12.71
CA ASP A 153 -3.03 -3.51 12.23
C ASP A 153 -1.85 -3.25 13.17
N THR A 154 -0.71 -2.87 12.59
CA THR A 154 0.48 -2.46 13.35
C THR A 154 0.47 -0.94 13.52
N GLU A 155 0.20 -0.46 14.73
CA GLU A 155 -0.01 0.97 14.95
C GLU A 155 1.25 1.81 14.67
N ALA A 156 1.09 2.82 13.81
CA ALA A 156 2.08 3.87 13.52
C ALA A 156 3.46 3.37 13.10
N CYS A 157 3.49 2.52 12.09
CA CYS A 157 4.69 1.94 11.52
C CYS A 157 5.83 2.97 11.29
N ALA A 158 5.68 4.03 10.50
CA ALA A 158 6.83 4.92 10.17
C ALA A 158 7.37 5.77 11.34
N PRO A 159 6.60 6.68 11.97
CA PRO A 159 7.14 7.53 13.04
C PRO A 159 7.66 6.74 14.25
N THR A 160 6.97 5.66 14.63
CA THR A 160 7.38 4.81 15.77
C THR A 160 8.67 4.07 15.48
N ILE A 161 8.79 3.45 14.29
CA ILE A 161 10.02 2.74 13.89
C ILE A 161 11.20 3.73 13.82
N LEU A 162 11.00 4.92 13.26
CA LEU A 162 12.06 5.93 13.18
C LEU A 162 12.49 6.44 14.55
N PHE A 163 11.53 6.68 15.46
CA PHE A 163 11.80 7.05 16.85
C PHE A 163 12.66 5.99 17.55
N GLN A 164 12.23 4.72 17.49
CA GLN A 164 12.96 3.63 18.16
C GLN A 164 14.32 3.38 17.54
N CYS A 165 14.46 3.45 16.20
CA CYS A 165 15.76 3.36 15.53
C CYS A 165 16.71 4.46 16.01
N ALA A 166 16.24 5.71 16.06
CA ALA A 166 17.08 6.83 16.48
C ALA A 166 17.46 6.76 17.96
N SER A 167 16.52 6.37 18.82
CA SER A 167 16.75 6.16 20.25
C SER A 167 17.75 5.02 20.50
N ALA A 168 17.58 3.86 19.86
CA ALA A 168 18.52 2.74 19.94
C ALA A 168 19.93 3.09 19.41
N HIS A 169 20.02 4.10 18.55
CA HIS A 169 21.27 4.66 18.08
C HIS A 169 21.73 5.87 18.90
N GLY A 170 21.21 6.11 20.10
CA GLY A 170 21.73 7.11 21.05
C GLY A 170 21.38 8.55 20.72
N LEU A 171 20.33 8.83 19.93
CA LEU A 171 19.80 10.19 19.85
C LEU A 171 19.12 10.52 21.18
N SER A 172 19.56 11.61 21.83
CA SER A 172 19.10 12.00 23.18
C SER A 172 17.58 12.20 23.26
N ASP A 173 16.98 11.86 24.39
CA ASP A 173 15.55 12.04 24.64
C ASP A 173 15.06 13.48 24.45
N VAL A 174 15.87 14.47 24.85
CA VAL A 174 15.55 15.90 24.67
C VAL A 174 15.32 16.24 23.21
N LEU A 175 16.17 15.69 22.32
CA LEU A 175 16.00 15.90 20.89
C LEU A 175 14.77 15.18 20.37
N LEU A 176 14.44 14.00 20.91
CA LEU A 176 13.31 13.15 20.53
C LEU A 176 11.94 13.62 21.05
N GLU A 177 11.91 14.53 22.02
CA GLU A 177 10.70 14.93 22.72
C GLU A 177 9.56 15.44 21.82
N PRO A 178 9.79 16.28 20.79
CA PRO A 178 8.70 16.69 19.88
C PRO A 178 8.06 15.53 19.12
N LEU A 179 8.84 14.48 18.82
CA LEU A 179 8.33 13.27 18.17
C LEU A 179 7.61 12.35 19.15
N ARG A 180 8.11 12.24 20.39
CA ARG A 180 7.40 11.55 21.47
C ARG A 180 6.02 12.17 21.70
N ALA A 181 5.96 13.50 21.87
CA ALA A 181 4.70 14.22 22.04
C ALA A 181 3.73 14.02 20.85
N TYR A 182 4.25 13.93 19.62
CA TYR A 182 3.44 13.58 18.45
C TYR A 182 2.89 12.15 18.51
N LEU A 183 3.71 11.18 18.95
CA LEU A 183 3.33 9.78 19.04
C LEU A 183 2.28 9.54 20.14
N ASP A 184 2.41 10.25 21.26
CA ASP A 184 1.51 10.14 22.41
C ASP A 184 0.09 10.62 22.07
N ASP A 185 -0.05 11.71 21.28
CA ASP A 185 -1.36 12.22 20.85
C ASP A 185 -1.36 12.65 19.36
N ARG A 186 -1.30 11.65 18.49
CA ARG A 186 -1.33 11.81 17.02
C ARG A 186 -2.60 12.56 16.57
N THR A 187 -3.72 12.33 17.24
CA THR A 187 -5.01 12.92 16.85
C THR A 187 -5.02 14.41 17.13
N LYS A 188 -4.59 14.83 18.32
CA LYS A 188 -4.46 16.26 18.66
C LYS A 188 -3.53 16.99 17.71
N PHE A 189 -2.37 16.43 17.38
CA PHE A 189 -1.46 17.07 16.43
C PHE A 189 -2.04 17.15 15.01
N ARG A 190 -2.76 16.11 14.56
CA ARG A 190 -3.48 16.15 13.27
C ARG A 190 -4.58 17.21 13.26
N SER A 191 -5.34 17.34 14.34
CA SER A 191 -6.35 18.39 14.51
C SER A 191 -5.73 19.78 14.51
N HIS A 192 -4.61 19.98 15.19
CA HIS A 192 -3.85 21.24 15.17
C HIS A 192 -3.44 21.61 13.73
N VAL A 193 -2.84 20.67 13.00
CA VAL A 193 -2.45 20.89 11.59
C VAL A 193 -3.68 21.16 10.71
N ALA A 194 -4.80 20.45 10.92
CA ALA A 194 -6.06 20.70 10.21
C ALA A 194 -6.56 22.12 10.45
N THR A 195 -6.57 22.61 11.70
CA THR A 195 -6.95 23.98 12.04
C THR A 195 -6.04 25.02 11.38
N LEU A 196 -4.72 24.80 11.35
CA LEU A 196 -3.78 25.72 10.72
C LEU A 196 -3.97 25.86 9.21
N THR A 197 -4.32 24.75 8.56
CA THR A 197 -4.27 24.61 7.09
C THR A 197 -5.65 24.57 6.42
N GLY A 198 -6.72 24.38 7.17
CA GLY A 198 -8.06 24.11 6.63
C GLY A 198 -8.23 22.70 6.03
N LEU A 199 -7.23 21.82 6.16
CA LEU A 199 -7.30 20.44 5.66
C LEU A 199 -8.22 19.56 6.50
N SER A 200 -8.73 18.48 5.88
CA SER A 200 -9.38 17.39 6.61
C SER A 200 -8.36 16.65 7.50
N LEU A 201 -8.80 15.98 8.58
CA LEU A 201 -7.92 15.15 9.40
C LEU A 201 -7.17 14.08 8.59
N THR A 202 -7.84 13.53 7.57
CA THR A 202 -7.27 12.55 6.63
C THR A 202 -6.11 13.17 5.83
N ASP A 203 -6.28 14.38 5.32
CA ASP A 203 -5.22 15.04 4.54
C ASP A 203 -4.13 15.60 5.44
N SER A 204 -4.44 16.06 6.66
CA SER A 204 -3.44 16.39 7.67
C SER A 204 -2.57 15.18 8.04
N LYS A 205 -3.15 13.98 8.17
CA LYS A 205 -2.38 12.73 8.34
C LYS A 205 -1.43 12.50 7.16
N LYS A 206 -1.91 12.65 5.91
CA LYS A 206 -1.06 12.49 4.71
C LYS A 206 0.07 13.51 4.67
N LEU A 207 -0.23 14.77 4.99
CA LEU A 207 0.74 15.85 5.06
C LEU A 207 1.84 15.52 6.07
N ILE A 208 1.48 15.18 7.31
CA ILE A 208 2.44 14.83 8.36
C ILE A 208 3.30 13.63 7.95
N ASN A 209 2.69 12.55 7.45
CA ASN A 209 3.43 11.38 6.96
C ASN A 209 4.42 11.73 5.84
N SER A 210 4.06 12.68 4.96
CA SER A 210 4.97 13.15 3.92
C SER A 210 6.20 13.88 4.48
N LEU A 211 6.07 14.58 5.62
CA LEU A 211 7.18 15.26 6.30
C LEU A 211 8.20 14.25 6.84
N PHE A 212 7.75 13.14 7.41
CA PHE A 212 8.64 12.04 7.83
C PHE A 212 9.42 11.44 6.66
N ASN A 213 8.86 11.50 5.45
CA ASN A 213 9.51 11.09 4.21
C ASN A 213 10.36 12.22 3.55
N GLY A 214 10.61 13.32 4.27
CA GLY A 214 11.45 14.42 3.80
C GLY A 214 10.77 15.36 2.80
N ALA A 215 9.42 15.36 2.72
CA ALA A 215 8.72 16.42 2.02
C ALA A 215 9.06 17.78 2.64
N ARG A 216 9.27 18.77 1.77
CA ARG A 216 9.57 20.15 2.19
C ARG A 216 8.28 20.95 2.22
N LEU A 217 8.17 21.86 3.19
CA LEU A 217 7.17 22.91 3.16
C LEU A 217 7.67 24.03 2.23
N ALA A 218 7.16 24.11 1.01
CA ALA A 218 7.55 25.13 0.03
C ALA A 218 6.33 25.58 -0.77
N ALA A 219 6.18 26.90 -0.99
CA ALA A 219 5.09 27.46 -1.78
C ALA A 219 5.50 27.48 -3.27
N ASN A 220 5.58 26.31 -3.88
CA ASN A 220 5.80 26.17 -5.32
C ASN A 220 4.99 25.00 -5.87
N SER A 221 4.62 25.07 -7.16
CA SER A 221 3.72 24.11 -7.81
C SER A 221 4.23 22.67 -7.81
N TYR A 222 5.54 22.46 -7.68
CA TYR A 222 6.18 21.14 -7.60
C TYR A 222 6.11 20.51 -6.19
N CYS A 223 5.75 21.29 -5.17
CA CYS A 223 5.65 20.81 -3.80
C CYS A 223 4.33 20.05 -3.58
N SER A 224 4.42 18.75 -3.29
CA SER A 224 3.25 17.90 -3.02
C SER A 224 2.42 18.38 -1.81
N ALA A 225 3.07 18.89 -0.77
CA ALA A 225 2.40 19.47 0.40
C ALA A 225 1.60 20.73 0.05
N PHE A 226 2.13 21.59 -0.82
CA PHE A 226 1.43 22.80 -1.27
C PHE A 226 0.24 22.48 -2.15
N ARG A 227 0.42 21.53 -3.09
CA ARG A 227 -0.68 21.02 -3.92
C ARG A 227 -1.78 20.37 -3.08
N LEU A 228 -1.43 19.64 -2.01
CA LEU A 228 -2.41 19.05 -1.10
C LEU A 228 -3.27 20.11 -0.40
N MET A 229 -2.70 21.29 -0.12
CA MET A 229 -3.40 22.45 0.42
C MET A 229 -4.06 23.32 -0.65
N GLY A 230 -4.22 22.83 -1.89
CA GLY A 230 -4.85 23.60 -2.96
C GLY A 230 -4.09 24.85 -3.37
N TYR A 231 -2.77 24.89 -3.15
CA TYR A 231 -1.92 26.06 -3.40
C TYR A 231 -2.24 27.29 -2.52
N ASP A 232 -2.79 27.09 -1.31
CA ASP A 232 -3.02 28.17 -0.33
C ASP A 232 -1.69 28.64 0.31
N GLU A 233 -1.19 29.80 -0.13
CA GLU A 233 0.06 30.39 0.36
C GLU A 233 -0.02 30.81 1.83
N ALA A 234 -1.18 31.30 2.28
CA ALA A 234 -1.38 31.73 3.64
C ALA A 234 -1.39 30.54 4.61
N ALA A 235 -2.06 29.45 4.25
CA ALA A 235 -2.00 28.18 5.00
C ALA A 235 -0.57 27.65 5.08
N MET A 236 0.17 27.64 3.97
CA MET A 236 1.57 27.23 3.95
C MET A 236 2.45 28.12 4.84
N ALA A 237 2.23 29.44 4.84
CA ALA A 237 2.95 30.38 5.70
C ALA A 237 2.65 30.14 7.19
N ARG A 238 1.38 29.98 7.58
CA ARG A 238 0.98 29.64 8.96
C ARG A 238 1.62 28.33 9.42
N LEU A 239 1.54 27.28 8.61
CA LEU A 239 2.11 25.98 8.91
C LEU A 239 3.63 26.04 9.09
N LYS A 240 4.32 26.80 8.24
CA LYS A 240 5.77 27.03 8.37
C LYS A 240 6.14 27.82 9.60
N ALA A 241 5.30 28.77 10.03
CA ALA A 241 5.54 29.64 11.16
C ALA A 241 5.27 28.95 12.51
N ASP A 242 4.39 27.95 12.53
CA ASP A 242 3.93 27.27 13.73
C ASP A 242 5.07 26.62 14.56
N PRO A 243 5.16 26.92 15.88
CA PRO A 243 6.22 26.40 16.74
C PRO A 243 6.24 24.87 16.86
N GLN A 244 5.08 24.22 16.94
CA GLN A 244 5.00 22.77 17.11
C GLN A 244 5.45 22.04 15.84
N VAL A 245 5.02 22.52 14.67
CA VAL A 245 5.45 21.99 13.37
C VAL A 245 6.95 22.21 13.16
N LYS A 246 7.48 23.40 13.48
CA LYS A 246 8.93 23.66 13.44
C LYS A 246 9.72 22.72 14.35
N ALA A 247 9.24 22.48 15.57
CA ALA A 247 9.88 21.57 16.52
C ALA A 247 9.91 20.14 15.96
N LEU A 248 8.78 19.65 15.45
CA LEU A 248 8.69 18.32 14.83
C LEU A 248 9.61 18.20 13.60
N LEU A 249 9.64 19.20 12.71
CA LEU A 249 10.52 19.18 11.52
C LEU A 249 12.01 19.16 11.88
N ARG A 250 12.42 19.93 12.89
CA ARG A 250 13.80 19.89 13.42
C ARG A 250 14.13 18.51 13.96
N ASN A 251 13.22 17.90 14.71
CA ASN A 251 13.38 16.55 15.21
C ASN A 251 13.49 15.52 14.08
N ILE A 252 12.58 15.52 13.10
CA ILE A 252 12.61 14.62 11.94
C ILE A 252 13.97 14.72 11.22
N LYS A 253 14.49 15.94 11.06
CA LYS A 253 15.81 16.16 10.48
C LYS A 253 16.92 15.51 11.34
N ALA A 254 16.89 15.72 12.66
CA ALA A 254 17.87 15.14 13.59
C ALA A 254 17.84 13.60 13.57
N VAL A 255 16.64 13.00 13.56
CA VAL A 255 16.44 11.55 13.41
C VAL A 255 17.10 11.05 12.13
N TRP A 256 16.77 11.63 10.98
CA TRP A 256 17.37 11.19 9.70
C TRP A 256 18.88 11.39 9.65
N SER A 257 19.40 12.50 10.18
CA SER A 257 20.84 12.73 10.25
C SER A 257 21.55 11.68 11.10
N ARG A 258 20.94 11.26 12.22
CA ARG A 258 21.51 10.19 13.05
C ARG A 258 21.49 8.85 12.33
N LEU A 259 20.38 8.51 11.69
CA LEU A 259 20.25 7.25 10.95
C LEU A 259 21.19 7.19 9.74
N GLU A 260 21.36 8.30 9.02
CA GLU A 260 22.31 8.41 7.90
C GLU A 260 23.76 8.18 8.37
N LEU A 261 24.14 8.77 9.51
CA LEU A 261 25.46 8.58 10.10
C LEU A 261 25.73 7.10 10.42
N VAL A 262 24.77 6.44 11.08
CA VAL A 262 24.92 5.02 11.48
C VAL A 262 25.01 4.09 10.29
N GLU A 263 24.18 4.27 9.26
CA GLU A 263 24.21 3.40 8.08
C GLU A 263 25.47 3.62 7.25
N THR A 264 26.02 4.85 7.23
CA THR A 264 27.30 5.14 6.56
C THR A 264 28.47 4.43 7.26
N HIS A 265 28.51 4.41 8.60
CA HIS A 265 29.59 3.75 9.34
C HIS A 265 29.60 2.21 9.20
N LYS A 266 28.43 1.57 9.02
CA LYS A 266 28.33 0.12 8.80
C LYS A 266 28.92 -0.35 7.47
N GLN A 267 29.26 0.57 6.57
CA GLN A 267 29.79 0.27 5.24
C GLN A 267 31.28 0.60 5.10
N THR A 268 31.98 0.73 6.23
CA THR A 268 33.44 0.81 6.21
C THR A 268 33.97 -0.48 5.56
N PRO A 269 34.73 -0.39 4.46
CA PRO A 269 35.24 -1.57 3.78
C PRO A 269 36.06 -2.41 4.75
N THR A 270 35.90 -3.73 4.66
CA THR A 270 36.67 -4.67 5.46
C THR A 270 38.17 -4.49 5.19
N LEU A 271 39.02 -4.82 6.17
CA LEU A 271 40.47 -4.76 6.00
C LEU A 271 40.91 -5.54 4.75
N SER A 272 40.25 -6.66 4.42
CA SER A 272 40.50 -7.44 3.21
C SER A 272 40.17 -6.70 1.91
N GLU A 273 39.06 -5.94 1.85
CA GLU A 273 38.71 -5.14 0.65
C GLU A 273 39.64 -3.96 0.45
N VAL A 274 40.12 -3.38 1.55
CA VAL A 274 41.14 -2.32 1.53
C VAL A 274 42.46 -2.88 1.01
N LEU A 275 42.90 -4.03 1.52
CA LEU A 275 44.14 -4.69 1.08
C LEU A 275 44.08 -5.19 -0.37
N ALA A 276 42.90 -5.62 -0.86
CA ALA A 276 42.70 -6.05 -2.24
C ALA A 276 42.58 -4.89 -3.25
N GLY A 277 42.58 -3.63 -2.79
CA GLY A 277 42.40 -2.45 -3.65
C GLY A 277 41.01 -2.35 -4.31
N THR A 278 40.05 -3.19 -3.90
CA THR A 278 38.68 -3.22 -4.44
C THR A 278 37.71 -2.38 -3.62
N ALA A 279 38.15 -1.81 -2.49
CA ALA A 279 37.35 -0.95 -1.64
C ALA A 279 36.93 0.34 -2.38
N LYS A 280 35.72 0.32 -2.93
CA LYS A 280 34.98 1.55 -3.22
C LYS A 280 34.03 1.81 -2.05
N PRO A 281 34.18 2.92 -1.30
CA PRO A 281 33.18 3.29 -0.31
C PRO A 281 31.85 3.50 -1.04
N VAL A 282 30.93 2.54 -0.91
CA VAL A 282 29.57 2.70 -1.43
C VAL A 282 28.87 3.60 -0.43
N GLU A 283 28.83 4.90 -0.69
CA GLU A 283 28.17 5.84 0.20
C GLU A 283 26.65 5.74 0.02
N LYS A 284 25.98 4.78 0.68
CA LYS A 284 24.50 4.77 0.74
C LYS A 284 24.01 5.87 1.68
N LYS A 285 24.05 7.11 1.21
CA LYS A 285 23.41 8.24 1.90
C LYS A 285 21.90 8.15 1.81
N LEU A 286 21.20 8.41 2.91
CA LEU A 286 19.73 8.51 2.97
C LEU A 286 19.26 9.89 2.48
N LYS A 287 19.73 10.29 1.29
CA LYS A 287 19.53 11.63 0.71
C LYS A 287 18.14 11.83 0.14
N THR A 288 17.62 10.81 -0.55
CA THR A 288 16.36 10.87 -1.29
C THR A 288 15.20 10.29 -0.48
N SER A 289 13.99 10.76 -0.73
CA SER A 289 12.77 10.18 -0.15
C SER A 289 12.63 8.69 -0.45
N ALA A 290 13.02 8.24 -1.65
CA ALA A 290 12.98 6.82 -1.99
C ALA A 290 13.90 5.97 -1.09
N GLN A 291 15.12 6.44 -0.83
CA GLN A 291 16.07 5.77 0.08
C GLN A 291 15.55 5.75 1.52
N LYS A 292 14.97 6.86 1.99
CA LYS A 292 14.35 6.93 3.32
C LYS A 292 13.19 5.95 3.48
N TRP A 293 12.33 5.84 2.46
CA TRP A 293 11.26 4.85 2.45
C TRP A 293 11.80 3.43 2.44
N SER A 294 12.78 3.09 1.60
CA SER A 294 13.40 1.76 1.59
C SER A 294 14.04 1.42 2.94
N TYR A 295 14.74 2.37 3.57
CA TYR A 295 15.26 2.19 4.93
C TYR A 295 14.16 1.76 5.88
N TYR A 296 13.06 2.51 5.91
CA TYR A 296 11.92 2.23 6.77
C TYR A 296 11.24 0.89 6.44
N PHE A 297 10.92 0.64 5.16
CA PHE A 297 10.25 -0.59 4.72
C PHE A 297 11.07 -1.83 5.06
N ALA A 298 12.40 -1.75 5.01
CA ALA A 298 13.25 -2.85 5.45
C ALA A 298 13.11 -3.17 6.96
N ARG A 299 12.87 -2.17 7.81
CA ARG A 299 12.65 -2.39 9.26
C ARG A 299 11.23 -2.87 9.54
N GLU A 300 10.24 -2.29 8.85
CA GLU A 300 8.85 -2.77 8.87
C GLU A 300 8.78 -4.23 8.44
N ARG A 301 9.49 -4.62 7.37
CA ARG A 301 9.56 -6.02 6.92
C ARG A 301 10.14 -6.93 8.01
N ARG A 302 11.21 -6.53 8.71
CA ARG A 302 11.77 -7.34 9.81
C ARG A 302 10.75 -7.61 10.92
N ILE A 303 9.89 -6.63 11.22
CA ILE A 303 8.79 -6.81 12.18
C ILE A 303 7.78 -7.82 11.62
N LEU A 304 7.34 -7.64 10.37
CA LEU A 304 6.37 -8.54 9.72
C LEU A 304 6.92 -9.97 9.56
N ASP A 305 8.21 -10.12 9.26
CA ASP A 305 8.92 -11.41 9.19
C ASP A 305 8.87 -12.11 10.55
N SER A 306 9.19 -11.37 11.62
CA SER A 306 9.12 -11.90 12.98
C SER A 306 7.69 -12.34 13.35
N ILE A 307 6.67 -11.56 13.00
CA ILE A 307 5.26 -11.93 13.22
C ILE A 307 4.93 -13.20 12.43
N THR A 308 5.27 -13.22 11.15
CA THR A 308 5.02 -14.33 10.23
C THR A 308 5.64 -15.63 10.74
N ASP A 309 6.87 -15.57 11.25
CA ASP A 309 7.56 -16.73 11.82
C ASP A 309 6.84 -17.28 13.05
N GLU A 310 6.38 -16.42 13.97
CA GLU A 310 5.59 -16.85 15.14
C GLU A 310 4.27 -17.50 14.72
N LEU A 311 3.55 -16.90 13.77
CA LEU A 311 2.29 -17.45 13.27
C LEU A 311 2.50 -18.83 12.63
N ARG A 312 3.58 -19.01 11.86
CA ARG A 312 3.93 -20.31 11.26
C ARG A 312 4.27 -21.34 12.31
N GLN A 313 5.06 -20.99 13.33
CA GLN A 313 5.41 -21.89 14.43
C GLN A 313 4.17 -22.34 15.21
N ALA A 314 3.19 -21.46 15.37
CA ALA A 314 1.90 -21.77 15.98
C ALA A 314 0.91 -22.50 15.04
N GLY A 315 1.29 -22.76 13.78
CA GLY A 315 0.42 -23.39 12.79
C GLY A 315 -0.80 -22.55 12.40
N ILE A 316 -0.69 -21.22 12.48
CA ILE A 316 -1.73 -20.24 12.18
C ILE A 316 -1.61 -19.80 10.72
N LYS A 317 -2.68 -19.99 9.95
CA LYS A 317 -2.74 -19.54 8.56
C LYS A 317 -2.91 -18.02 8.54
N HIS A 318 -2.20 -17.34 7.66
CA HIS A 318 -2.20 -15.88 7.67
C HIS A 318 -1.97 -15.28 6.30
N PHE A 319 -2.40 -14.03 6.17
CA PHE A 319 -2.15 -13.19 5.00
C PHE A 319 -1.55 -11.86 5.44
N THR A 320 -0.38 -11.53 4.91
CA THR A 320 0.36 -10.32 5.24
C THR A 320 -0.08 -9.16 4.35
N GLU A 321 -0.46 -8.05 4.96
CA GLU A 321 -0.79 -6.79 4.32
C GLU A 321 0.39 -5.81 4.42
N HIS A 322 0.22 -4.55 4.00
CA HIS A 322 1.33 -3.59 4.03
C HIS A 322 1.74 -3.18 5.45
N ASP A 323 0.76 -2.91 6.31
CA ASP A 323 0.89 -2.42 7.68
C ASP A 323 0.18 -3.33 8.70
N GLY A 324 -0.28 -4.50 8.26
CA GLY A 324 -1.00 -5.44 9.11
C GLY A 324 -0.98 -6.86 8.55
N PHE A 325 -1.78 -7.73 9.16
CA PHE A 325 -1.94 -9.11 8.74
C PHE A 325 -3.32 -9.63 9.15
N ARG A 326 -3.72 -10.75 8.55
CA ARG A 326 -4.95 -11.47 8.87
C ARG A 326 -4.65 -12.90 9.24
N THR A 327 -5.48 -13.51 10.07
CA THR A 327 -5.32 -14.90 10.52
C THR A 327 -6.62 -15.70 10.44
N ASP A 328 -6.50 -17.02 10.38
CA ASP A 328 -7.62 -17.97 10.41
C ASP A 328 -8.27 -18.08 11.79
N ARG A 329 -7.52 -17.75 12.84
CA ARG A 329 -7.96 -17.77 14.24
C ARG A 329 -7.40 -16.59 15.03
N GLU A 330 -7.99 -16.30 16.19
CA GLU A 330 -7.45 -15.27 17.10
C GLU A 330 -6.03 -15.61 17.54
N ILE A 331 -5.21 -14.57 17.67
CA ILE A 331 -3.84 -14.69 18.17
C ILE A 331 -3.71 -14.12 19.58
N ASP A 332 -2.74 -14.62 20.33
CA ASP A 332 -2.26 -13.95 21.54
C ASP A 332 -1.42 -12.74 21.14
N VAL A 333 -2.05 -11.58 21.12
CA VAL A 333 -1.42 -10.31 20.72
C VAL A 333 -0.20 -9.99 21.60
N ALA A 334 -0.28 -10.24 22.92
CA ALA A 334 0.80 -9.93 23.84
C ALA A 334 2.02 -10.83 23.60
N ALA A 335 1.79 -12.12 23.35
CA ALA A 335 2.86 -13.06 23.00
C ALA A 335 3.57 -12.64 21.70
N ILE A 336 2.81 -12.28 20.66
CA ILE A 336 3.39 -11.82 19.39
C ILE A 336 4.19 -10.53 19.57
N GLN A 337 3.66 -9.55 20.31
CA GLN A 337 4.39 -8.30 20.59
C GLN A 337 5.69 -8.55 21.36
N PHE A 338 5.64 -9.44 22.36
CA PHE A 338 6.82 -9.85 23.12
C PHE A 338 7.87 -10.54 22.23
N ALA A 339 7.44 -11.44 21.35
CA ALA A 339 8.33 -12.12 20.41
C ALA A 339 8.98 -11.13 19.43
N VAL A 340 8.21 -10.18 18.87
CA VAL A 340 8.74 -9.12 17.99
C VAL A 340 9.77 -8.27 18.72
N LYS A 341 9.48 -7.83 19.95
CA LYS A 341 10.42 -7.05 20.76
C LYS A 341 11.70 -7.82 21.03
N THR A 342 11.59 -9.10 21.35
CA THR A 342 12.75 -9.98 21.63
C THR A 342 13.61 -10.19 20.37
N LYS A 343 12.99 -10.50 19.23
CA LYS A 343 13.70 -10.82 17.98
C LYS A 343 14.25 -9.60 17.25
N THR A 344 13.55 -8.47 17.32
CA THR A 344 13.85 -7.30 16.48
C THR A 344 14.30 -6.07 17.26
N GLY A 345 14.04 -6.03 18.57
CA GLY A 345 14.21 -4.86 19.43
C GLY A 345 13.09 -3.82 19.33
N PHE A 346 12.11 -4.01 18.44
CA PHE A 346 11.01 -3.06 18.27
C PHE A 346 9.85 -3.32 19.23
N ASP A 347 9.45 -2.29 19.96
CA ASP A 347 8.25 -2.27 20.79
C ASP A 347 7.06 -1.79 19.95
N ILE A 348 6.26 -2.73 19.45
CA ILE A 348 5.13 -2.44 18.56
C ILE A 348 3.79 -2.58 19.28
N LYS A 349 2.79 -1.82 18.82
CA LYS A 349 1.39 -1.99 19.22
C LYS A 349 0.61 -2.65 18.10
N LEU A 350 -0.03 -3.78 18.41
CA LEU A 350 -0.96 -4.45 17.49
C LEU A 350 -2.39 -4.14 17.92
N LYS A 351 -3.25 -3.84 16.95
CA LYS A 351 -4.65 -3.54 17.17
C LYS A 351 -5.52 -4.48 16.33
N ALA A 352 -6.44 -5.20 16.98
CA ALA A 352 -7.48 -5.94 16.29
C ALA A 352 -8.49 -4.95 15.66
N GLU A 353 -8.83 -5.17 14.39
CA GLU A 353 -9.77 -4.33 13.62
C GLU A 353 -11.20 -4.87 13.55
#